data_AF-A0AAE3GFS7-F1
#
_entry.id   AF-A0AAE3GFS7-F1
#
_cell.length_a   1.000
_cell.length_b   1.000
_cell.length_c   1.000
_cell.angle_alpha   90.00
_cell.angle_beta   90.00
_cell.angle_gamma   90.00
#
_symmetry.space_group_name_H-M   'P 1'
#
loop_
_entity.id
_entity.type
_entity.pdbx_description
1 polymer ?
#
loop_
_entity_poly.entity_id
_entity_poly.type
_entity_poly.pdbx_seq_one_letter_code
_entity_poly.pdbx_strand_id
1 'polypeptide(L)'
;MSGEVELVLDLRGLRNAPTTPDGFAELWDAVEPALVGRDLAQRQVHELHGPDGSVRLEVARLPHGTGVVDHDTRFAIVAVREQPYLRYRCKHCEASGETGYAPFVCASCPRDDAGGRVCDRHVVILDGALLATCPDHHPPCQECGAPAVFRCAGRSCRRERAWCAAHRRPHPRDPDVDYCPSCYDDVFPRCEAPGCTDIGTVRCEHVSRDLHRCGQRMCTRHARRWQVFGGERVGLGRCGRHGSMRGVAPDELVFQIVVGASARKRKERLPSLQGFAHNLRNSGHRDLALDYERIHRLLDVVGREVSRDRAAAAAISETRPVWARQLAGLASTSQEGRRLVDRLKSLIVAHDRRFGVEVAAAIELAEYKPPIQRDGVVTRRATLFVKVPDHLRGRFIGPRGQNVQAYGAGLGVDVKIEGGRRP
;
A
#
# COMPACT_ATOMS: atom_id res chain seq x y z
N MET A 1 33.42 60.99 -32.01
CA MET A 1 32.70 60.40 -30.87
C MET A 1 33.72 60.18 -29.78
N SER A 2 33.77 61.06 -28.77
CA SER A 2 34.61 60.90 -27.59
C SER A 2 34.08 59.70 -26.80
N GLY A 3 34.83 58.60 -26.78
CA GLY A 3 34.49 57.44 -25.95
C GLY A 3 34.79 57.73 -24.48
N GLU A 4 34.24 56.91 -23.59
CA GLU A 4 34.55 56.93 -22.15
C GLU A 4 35.78 56.06 -21.87
N VAL A 5 36.60 56.46 -20.90
CA VAL A 5 37.69 55.63 -20.37
C VAL A 5 37.07 54.58 -19.46
N GLU A 6 37.18 53.31 -19.83
CA GLU A 6 36.66 52.20 -19.02
C GLU A 6 37.72 51.77 -18.00
N LEU A 7 37.36 51.78 -16.71
CA LEU A 7 38.26 51.45 -15.60
C LEU A 7 37.71 50.29 -14.75
N VAL A 8 38.63 49.46 -14.26
CA VAL A 8 38.39 48.51 -13.17
C VAL A 8 38.97 49.09 -11.89
N LEU A 9 38.13 49.23 -10.87
CA LEU A 9 38.49 49.78 -9.56
C LEU A 9 38.84 48.64 -8.59
N ASP A 10 40.08 48.54 -8.16
CA ASP A 10 40.54 47.54 -7.19
C ASP A 10 40.70 48.17 -5.80
N LEU A 11 39.78 47.79 -4.91
CA LEU A 11 39.62 48.31 -3.55
C LEU A 11 40.23 47.40 -2.49
N ARG A 12 40.88 46.32 -2.88
CA ARG A 12 41.47 45.36 -1.92
C ARG A 12 42.55 45.97 -1.03
N GLY A 13 43.14 47.08 -1.46
CA GLY A 13 44.13 47.87 -0.71
C GLY A 13 43.54 48.88 0.29
N LEU A 14 42.22 49.10 0.29
CA LEU A 14 41.54 49.96 1.26
C LEU A 14 41.21 49.21 2.55
N ARG A 15 41.36 49.89 3.69
CA ARG A 15 40.95 49.38 5.02
C ARG A 15 39.43 49.39 5.19
N ASN A 16 38.77 50.43 4.69
CA ASN A 16 37.32 50.63 4.76
C ASN A 16 36.77 50.84 3.35
N ALA A 17 36.67 49.77 2.56
CA ALA A 17 36.07 49.86 1.24
C ALA A 17 34.54 50.13 1.36
N PRO A 18 33.97 51.03 0.54
CA PRO A 18 32.53 51.29 0.53
C PRO A 18 31.74 50.03 0.14
N THR A 19 30.57 49.85 0.74
CA THR A 19 29.64 48.75 0.43
C THR A 19 28.27 49.22 -0.02
N THR A 20 28.09 50.53 -0.20
CA THR A 20 26.82 51.18 -0.57
C THR A 20 27.02 52.07 -1.80
N PRO A 21 25.98 52.29 -2.63
CA PRO A 21 26.08 53.15 -3.81
C PRO A 21 26.61 54.55 -3.50
N ASP A 22 26.12 55.19 -2.44
CA ASP A 22 26.56 56.54 -2.03
C ASP A 22 28.04 56.55 -1.63
N GLY A 23 28.49 55.52 -0.90
CA GLY A 23 29.91 55.39 -0.53
C GLY A 23 30.83 55.17 -1.73
N PHE A 24 30.35 54.50 -2.79
CA PHE A 24 31.08 54.39 -4.05
C PHE A 24 31.15 55.72 -4.81
N ALA A 25 30.08 56.52 -4.79
CA ALA A 25 30.07 57.85 -5.38
C ALA A 25 31.04 58.79 -4.65
N GLU A 26 31.01 58.81 -3.31
CA GLU A 26 31.95 59.60 -2.50
C GLU A 26 33.42 59.19 -2.74
N LEU A 27 33.68 57.88 -2.86
CA LEU A 27 35.01 57.39 -3.19
C LEU A 27 35.44 57.85 -4.59
N TRP A 28 34.52 57.82 -5.56
CA TRP A 28 34.80 58.25 -6.93
C TRP A 28 35.07 59.76 -7.01
N ASP A 29 34.27 60.58 -6.31
CA ASP A 29 34.47 62.04 -6.21
C ASP A 29 35.84 62.42 -5.64
N ALA A 30 36.42 61.58 -4.78
CA ALA A 30 37.78 61.76 -4.26
C ALA A 30 38.87 61.27 -5.24
N VAL A 31 38.58 60.22 -6.02
CA VAL A 31 39.53 59.55 -6.92
C VAL A 31 39.67 60.26 -8.27
N GLU A 32 38.56 60.70 -8.85
CA GLU A 32 38.51 61.31 -10.18
C GLU A 32 39.41 62.57 -10.30
N PRO A 33 39.39 63.53 -9.35
CA PRO A 33 40.28 64.69 -9.42
C PRO A 33 41.77 64.31 -9.37
N ALA A 34 42.12 63.20 -8.71
CA ALA A 34 43.51 62.73 -8.61
C ALA A 34 44.04 62.11 -9.92
N LEU A 35 43.16 61.89 -10.91
CA LEU A 35 43.51 61.41 -12.24
C LEU A 35 43.85 62.54 -13.22
N VAL A 36 43.36 63.76 -12.98
CA VAL A 36 43.62 64.92 -13.86
C VAL A 36 45.13 65.15 -13.99
N GLY A 37 45.60 65.31 -15.24
CA GLY A 37 47.00 65.47 -15.58
C GLY A 37 47.80 64.17 -15.68
N ARG A 38 47.19 62.99 -15.42
CA ARG A 38 47.86 61.70 -15.64
C ARG A 38 47.69 61.23 -17.08
N ASP A 39 48.75 60.71 -17.67
CA ASP A 39 48.71 60.03 -18.96
C ASP A 39 48.37 58.55 -18.76
N LEU A 40 47.15 58.14 -19.15
CA LEU A 40 46.67 56.77 -18.99
C LEU A 40 47.19 55.81 -20.08
N ALA A 41 47.84 56.34 -21.12
CA ALA A 41 48.44 55.51 -22.17
C ALA A 41 49.80 54.93 -21.73
N GLN A 42 50.48 55.55 -20.77
CA GLN A 42 51.82 55.13 -20.33
C GLN A 42 51.84 53.82 -19.55
N ARG A 43 50.76 53.53 -18.81
CA ARG A 43 50.64 52.32 -18.00
C ARG A 43 49.19 51.90 -17.88
N GLN A 44 48.93 50.59 -17.88
CA GLN A 44 47.58 50.07 -17.73
C GLN A 44 47.05 50.22 -16.31
N VAL A 45 47.93 50.41 -15.31
CA VAL A 45 47.58 50.37 -13.89
C VAL A 45 48.08 51.62 -13.20
N HIS A 46 47.18 52.32 -12.52
CA HIS A 46 47.45 53.53 -11.76
C HIS A 46 47.07 53.31 -10.30
N GLU A 47 48.03 53.50 -9.40
CA GLU A 47 47.77 53.41 -7.97
C GLU A 47 47.65 54.82 -7.37
N LEU A 48 46.64 54.98 -6.51
CA LEU A 48 46.35 56.16 -5.73
C LEU A 48 46.49 55.79 -4.25
N HIS A 49 47.36 56.49 -3.54
CA HIS A 49 47.58 56.28 -2.11
C HIS A 49 46.84 57.35 -1.34
N GLY A 50 46.01 56.91 -0.39
CA GLY A 50 45.27 57.76 0.53
C GLY A 50 45.50 57.35 1.99
N PRO A 51 44.91 58.09 2.94
CA PRO A 51 45.03 57.79 4.37
C PRO A 51 44.44 56.42 4.75
N ASP A 52 43.41 55.96 4.03
CA ASP A 52 42.71 54.70 4.30
C ASP A 52 43.25 53.49 3.53
N GLY A 53 44.34 53.65 2.78
CA GLY A 53 44.97 52.59 1.98
C GLY A 53 45.22 53.00 0.54
N SER A 54 45.35 52.03 -0.37
CA SER A 54 45.52 52.30 -1.80
C SER A 54 44.32 51.85 -2.63
N VAL A 55 44.00 52.66 -3.63
CA VAL A 55 43.03 52.38 -4.69
C VAL A 55 43.82 52.15 -5.97
N ARG A 56 43.62 51.00 -6.60
CA ARG A 56 44.27 50.68 -7.87
C ARG A 56 43.25 50.75 -9.00
N LEU A 57 43.56 51.53 -10.03
CA LEU A 57 42.74 51.74 -11.22
C LEU A 57 43.42 51.03 -12.38
N GLU A 58 42.72 50.08 -13.00
CA GLU A 58 43.19 49.36 -14.17
C GLU A 58 42.39 49.81 -15.39
N VAL A 59 43.08 50.33 -16.41
CA VAL A 59 42.47 50.78 -17.66
C VAL A 59 42.05 49.54 -18.45
N ALA A 60 40.74 49.31 -18.52
CA ALA A 60 40.14 48.24 -19.31
C ALA A 60 40.07 48.63 -20.79
N ARG A 61 39.75 49.90 -21.06
CA ARG A 61 39.71 50.46 -22.42
C ARG A 61 40.02 51.95 -22.40
N LEU A 62 40.91 52.35 -23.31
CA LEU A 62 41.24 53.75 -23.55
C LEU A 62 40.74 54.15 -24.96
N PRO A 63 39.86 55.15 -25.08
CA PRO A 63 39.45 55.69 -26.37
C PRO A 63 40.65 56.25 -27.16
N HIS A 64 40.60 56.14 -28.50
CA HIS A 64 41.64 56.71 -29.35
C HIS A 64 41.70 58.24 -29.20
N GLY A 65 42.90 58.76 -28.94
CA GLY A 65 43.14 60.18 -28.73
C GLY A 65 43.09 60.64 -27.27
N THR A 66 42.70 59.77 -26.33
CA THR A 66 42.80 60.03 -24.89
C THR A 66 44.23 59.75 -24.43
N GLY A 67 45.03 60.80 -24.22
CA GLY A 67 46.37 60.70 -23.67
C GLY A 67 46.39 61.12 -22.20
N VAL A 68 46.53 62.42 -21.97
CA VAL A 68 46.48 63.04 -20.64
C VAL A 68 45.02 63.27 -20.25
N VAL A 69 44.64 62.83 -19.06
CA VAL A 69 43.31 63.10 -18.47
C VAL A 69 43.16 64.60 -18.20
N ASP A 70 42.05 65.15 -18.67
CA ASP A 70 41.60 66.51 -18.38
C ASP A 70 40.24 66.50 -17.66
N HIS A 71 39.69 67.69 -17.40
CA HIS A 71 38.39 67.84 -16.75
C HIS A 71 37.20 67.41 -17.62
N ASP A 72 37.38 67.23 -18.93
CA ASP A 72 36.33 66.80 -19.86
C ASP A 72 36.38 65.28 -20.13
N THR A 73 37.40 64.61 -19.58
CA THR A 73 37.57 63.16 -19.70
C THR A 73 36.48 62.44 -18.92
N ARG A 74 35.68 61.63 -19.63
CA ARG A 74 34.61 60.84 -19.03
C ARG A 74 35.09 59.43 -18.69
N PHE A 75 34.69 58.95 -17.53
CA PHE A 75 35.05 57.63 -17.03
C PHE A 75 33.81 56.73 -16.88
N ALA A 76 34.02 55.43 -17.13
CA ALA A 76 33.05 54.39 -16.86
C ALA A 76 33.70 53.31 -15.98
N ILE A 77 33.19 53.11 -14.76
CA ILE A 77 33.64 52.01 -13.90
C ILE A 77 32.93 50.74 -14.33
N VAL A 78 33.64 49.86 -15.04
CA VAL A 78 33.07 48.65 -15.62
C VAL A 78 33.14 47.44 -14.68
N ALA A 79 34.04 47.47 -13.68
CA ALA A 79 34.11 46.46 -12.64
C ALA A 79 34.77 46.99 -11.36
N VAL A 80 34.44 46.37 -10.23
CA VAL A 80 35.07 46.62 -8.93
C VAL A 80 35.63 45.30 -8.38
N ARG A 81 36.88 45.32 -7.89
CA ARG A 81 37.51 44.20 -7.18
C ARG A 81 37.57 44.52 -5.69
N GLU A 82 36.86 43.74 -4.88
CA GLU A 82 36.78 43.90 -3.43
C GLU A 82 37.56 42.79 -2.70
N GLN A 83 37.79 42.95 -1.40
CA GLN A 83 38.32 41.85 -0.60
C GLN A 83 37.29 40.71 -0.52
N PRO A 84 37.72 39.44 -0.68
CA PRO A 84 36.80 38.32 -0.50
C PRO A 84 36.31 38.31 0.95
N TYR A 85 35.01 38.49 1.14
CA TYR A 85 34.39 38.40 2.46
C TYR A 85 33.49 37.17 2.54
N LEU A 86 33.49 36.54 3.72
CA LEU A 86 32.66 35.37 3.98
C LEU A 86 31.23 35.82 4.29
N ARG A 87 30.36 35.82 3.27
CA ARG A 87 28.94 36.21 3.40
C ARG A 87 28.15 35.32 4.37
N TYR A 88 28.44 34.02 4.39
CA TYR A 88 27.73 33.04 5.21
C TYR A 88 28.68 32.40 6.20
N ARG A 89 28.65 32.89 7.44
CA ARG A 89 29.48 32.40 8.54
C ARG A 89 28.77 31.32 9.32
N CYS A 90 29.53 30.33 9.79
CA CYS A 90 29.01 29.33 10.70
C CYS A 90 28.95 29.87 12.12
N LYS A 91 27.77 29.83 12.75
CA LYS A 91 27.57 30.21 14.16
C LYS A 91 28.54 29.51 15.11
N HIS A 92 28.79 28.21 14.89
CA HIS A 92 29.65 27.42 15.77
C HIS A 92 31.14 27.71 15.57
N CYS A 93 31.61 27.91 14.34
CA CYS A 93 32.99 28.35 14.09
C CYS A 93 33.22 29.74 14.69
N GLU A 94 32.27 30.65 14.51
CA GLU A 94 32.37 32.01 15.05
C GLU A 94 32.44 32.01 16.59
N ALA A 95 31.63 31.17 17.24
CA ALA A 95 31.68 30.98 18.70
C ALA A 95 33.02 30.41 19.19
N SER A 96 33.76 29.67 18.37
CA SER A 96 35.09 29.14 18.69
C SER A 96 36.25 30.01 18.18
N GLY A 97 35.98 31.21 17.65
CA GLY A 97 36.99 32.11 17.09
C GLY A 97 37.57 31.66 15.73
N GLU A 98 36.96 30.67 15.09
CA GLU A 98 37.32 30.19 13.75
C GLU A 98 36.44 30.82 12.66
N THR A 99 36.92 30.84 11.43
CA THR A 99 36.14 31.30 10.27
C THR A 99 35.81 30.10 9.37
N GLY A 100 34.54 29.89 9.05
CA GLY A 100 34.09 28.76 8.23
C GLY A 100 32.85 29.07 7.41
N TYR A 101 32.86 28.71 6.12
CA TYR A 101 31.74 28.90 5.21
C TYR A 101 30.56 28.00 5.58
N ALA A 102 29.36 28.60 5.66
CA ALA A 102 28.15 27.94 6.12
C ALA A 102 27.06 27.90 5.05
N PRO A 103 27.07 26.88 4.16
CA PRO A 103 26.05 26.76 3.11
C PRO A 103 24.70 26.28 3.65
N PHE A 104 24.66 25.63 4.82
CA PHE A 104 23.43 25.06 5.37
C PHE A 104 22.73 26.04 6.31
N VAL A 105 21.40 25.96 6.33
CA VAL A 105 20.55 26.69 7.27
C VAL A 105 19.85 25.67 8.16
N CYS A 106 20.03 25.80 9.47
CA CYS A 106 19.35 24.97 10.45
C CYS A 106 17.84 25.20 10.39
N ALA A 107 17.07 24.15 10.16
CA ALA A 107 15.61 24.22 10.04
C ALA A 107 14.90 24.58 11.36
N SER A 108 15.59 24.45 12.50
CA SER A 108 15.04 24.69 13.84
C SER A 108 15.47 26.03 14.45
N CYS A 109 16.46 26.72 13.87
CA CYS A 109 16.80 28.06 14.30
C CYS A 109 15.74 29.08 13.83
N PRO A 110 15.52 30.17 14.57
CA PRO A 110 14.70 31.30 14.12
C PRO A 110 15.17 31.81 12.76
N ARG A 111 14.23 32.14 11.86
CA ARG A 111 14.53 32.50 10.46
C ARG A 111 15.09 33.92 10.28
N ASP A 112 14.92 34.77 11.29
CA ASP A 112 15.23 36.20 11.18
C ASP A 112 16.70 36.52 11.47
N ASP A 113 17.54 35.50 11.74
CA ASP A 113 18.91 35.71 12.13
C ASP A 113 19.89 34.94 11.24
N ALA A 114 20.97 35.62 10.82
CA ALA A 114 22.10 35.00 10.13
C ALA A 114 22.75 33.88 10.97
N GLY A 115 22.46 33.86 12.28
CA GLY A 115 22.89 32.84 13.26
C GLY A 115 22.34 31.42 13.04
N GLY A 116 21.40 31.21 12.12
CA GLY A 116 20.92 29.86 11.78
C GLY A 116 21.87 29.02 10.91
N ARG A 117 23.01 29.59 10.46
CA ARG A 117 23.87 28.97 9.46
C ARG A 117 24.96 28.07 10.04
N VAL A 118 25.17 26.92 9.41
CA VAL A 118 26.19 25.94 9.80
C VAL A 118 27.03 25.45 8.61
N CYS A 119 28.31 25.20 8.87
CA CYS A 119 29.23 24.59 7.91
C CYS A 119 29.02 23.07 7.81
N ASP A 120 29.69 22.43 6.87
CA ASP A 120 29.73 20.98 6.68
C ASP A 120 30.21 20.20 7.92
N ARG A 121 31.12 20.78 8.72
CA ARG A 121 31.59 20.17 9.99
C ARG A 121 30.55 20.25 11.12
N HIS A 122 29.67 21.25 11.08
CA HIS A 122 28.69 21.53 12.12
C HIS A 122 27.25 21.32 11.64
N VAL A 123 27.03 20.70 10.48
CA VAL A 123 25.69 20.34 10.02
C VAL A 123 25.36 18.92 10.50
N VAL A 124 24.15 18.77 11.01
CA VAL A 124 23.57 17.46 11.34
C VAL A 124 22.45 17.20 10.34
N ILE A 125 22.64 16.19 9.51
CA ILE A 125 21.63 15.67 8.56
C ILE A 125 21.40 14.21 8.92
N LEU A 126 20.16 13.87 9.23
CA LEU A 126 19.80 12.50 9.61
C LEU A 126 19.46 11.67 8.37
N ASP A 127 19.80 10.38 8.38
CA ASP A 127 19.42 9.46 7.30
C ASP A 127 17.89 9.48 7.08
N GLY A 128 17.46 9.43 5.82
CA GLY A 128 16.05 9.42 5.43
C GLY A 128 15.38 10.80 5.30
N ALA A 129 16.05 11.92 5.63
CA ALA A 129 15.59 13.26 5.27
C ALA A 129 16.74 14.25 5.05
N LEU A 130 16.66 15.06 3.99
CA LEU A 130 17.61 16.14 3.70
C LEU A 130 17.27 17.42 4.51
N LEU A 131 17.10 17.27 5.82
CA LEU A 131 16.83 18.38 6.72
C LEU A 131 18.09 18.71 7.51
N ALA A 132 18.67 19.88 7.25
CA ALA A 132 19.84 20.37 7.97
C ALA A 132 19.44 20.93 9.34
N THR A 133 20.16 20.51 10.38
CA THR A 133 20.06 21.01 11.76
C THR A 133 21.46 21.34 12.29
N CYS A 134 21.57 22.20 13.30
CA CYS A 134 22.83 22.45 13.99
C CYS A 134 22.97 21.53 15.23
N PRO A 135 24.18 21.36 15.80
CA PRO A 135 24.42 20.57 17.01
C PRO A 135 23.47 20.89 18.17
N ASP A 136 23.17 22.17 18.40
CA ASP A 136 22.26 22.62 19.46
C ASP A 136 20.82 22.13 19.25
N HIS A 137 20.44 21.87 17.99
CA HIS A 137 19.10 21.43 17.58
C HIS A 137 19.11 20.01 17.02
N HIS A 138 20.12 19.20 17.36
CA HIS A 138 20.19 17.79 16.96
C HIS A 138 18.96 17.05 17.50
N PRO A 139 18.07 16.51 16.63
CA PRO A 139 16.86 15.86 17.13
C PRO A 139 17.19 14.66 18.04
N PRO A 140 16.53 14.54 19.20
CA PRO A 140 16.69 13.38 20.06
C PRO A 140 15.90 12.18 19.53
N CYS A 141 16.31 10.99 19.93
CA CYS A 141 15.57 9.75 19.70
C CYS A 141 14.25 9.77 20.47
N GLN A 142 13.15 9.48 19.79
CA GLN A 142 11.81 9.57 20.38
C GLN A 142 11.57 8.65 21.59
N GLU A 143 12.31 7.54 21.70
CA GLU A 143 12.12 6.56 22.77
C GLU A 143 13.08 6.74 23.96
N CYS A 144 14.36 7.06 23.71
CA CYS A 144 15.38 7.09 24.76
C CYS A 144 16.10 8.44 24.92
N GLY A 145 15.78 9.45 24.11
CA GLY A 145 16.40 10.78 24.18
C GLY A 145 17.83 10.88 23.63
N ALA A 146 18.50 9.76 23.34
CA ALA A 146 19.85 9.76 22.76
C ALA A 146 19.90 10.48 21.39
N PRO A 147 21.05 11.02 20.97
CA PRO A 147 21.18 11.70 19.68
C PRO A 147 20.70 10.82 18.51
N ALA A 148 19.78 11.33 17.68
CA ALA A 148 19.25 10.57 16.57
C ALA A 148 20.24 10.48 15.41
N VAL A 149 20.13 9.43 14.61
CA VAL A 149 20.96 9.25 13.40
C VAL A 149 20.11 9.05 12.15
N PHE A 150 18.80 8.83 12.29
CA PHE A 150 17.89 8.67 11.16
C PHE A 150 16.47 9.14 11.48
N ARG A 151 15.67 9.31 10.43
CA ARG A 151 14.22 9.57 10.50
C ARG A 151 13.44 8.38 9.96
N CYS A 152 12.46 7.92 10.73
CA CYS A 152 11.71 6.71 10.40
C CYS A 152 10.83 6.90 9.15
N ALA A 153 10.98 6.02 8.16
CA ALA A 153 10.19 6.02 6.92
C ALA A 153 8.77 5.42 7.06
N GLY A 154 8.41 4.94 8.26
CA GLY A 154 7.12 4.31 8.52
C GLY A 154 5.94 5.27 8.44
N ARG A 155 4.77 4.77 8.04
CA ARG A 155 3.54 5.56 7.87
C ARG A 155 3.09 6.29 9.14
N SER A 156 3.34 5.70 10.30
CA SER A 156 2.99 6.29 11.60
C SER A 156 3.94 7.43 11.99
N CYS A 157 5.19 7.39 11.51
CA CYS A 157 6.20 8.41 11.82
C CYS A 157 6.36 9.48 10.74
N ARG A 158 6.00 9.19 9.48
CA ARG A 158 6.04 10.12 8.33
C ARG A 158 7.34 10.91 8.17
N ARG A 159 8.49 10.34 8.57
CA ARG A 159 9.80 11.01 8.64
C ARG A 159 9.89 12.22 9.62
N GLU A 160 8.84 12.49 10.38
CA GLU A 160 8.83 13.56 11.39
C GLU A 160 9.57 13.16 12.67
N ARG A 161 9.57 11.86 13.00
CA ARG A 161 10.22 11.31 14.19
C ARG A 161 11.65 10.84 13.91
N ALA A 162 12.57 11.27 14.76
CA ALA A 162 13.99 10.91 14.71
C ALA A 162 14.32 9.81 15.73
N TRP A 163 15.30 8.98 15.40
CA TRP A 163 15.65 7.76 16.15
C TRP A 163 17.16 7.53 16.18
N CYS A 164 17.67 6.97 17.28
CA CYS A 164 19.08 6.60 17.43
C CYS A 164 19.38 5.24 16.76
N ALA A 165 20.67 4.92 16.62
CA ALA A 165 21.12 3.71 15.91
C ALA A 165 20.60 2.41 16.56
N ALA A 166 20.45 2.36 17.88
CA ALA A 166 19.95 1.19 18.60
C ALA A 166 18.50 0.82 18.23
N HIS A 167 17.69 1.81 17.84
CA HIS A 167 16.31 1.62 17.41
C HIS A 167 16.16 1.56 15.89
N ARG A 168 17.27 1.48 15.13
CA ARG A 168 17.25 1.38 13.66
C ARG A 168 16.88 -0.04 13.24
N ARG A 169 15.90 -0.14 12.33
CA ARG A 169 15.55 -1.37 11.60
C ARG A 169 15.64 -1.11 10.10
N PRO A 170 16.66 -1.64 9.41
CA PRO A 170 16.83 -1.42 7.98
C PRO A 170 15.79 -2.17 7.17
N HIS A 171 15.33 -1.59 6.06
CA HIS A 171 14.43 -2.26 5.13
C HIS A 171 15.13 -3.49 4.50
N PRO A 172 14.47 -4.66 4.41
CA PRO A 172 15.14 -5.90 3.96
C PRO A 172 15.69 -5.89 2.53
N ARG A 173 15.27 -4.93 1.70
CA ARG A 173 15.62 -4.85 0.26
C ARG A 173 16.02 -3.46 -0.22
N ASP A 174 16.05 -2.48 0.68
CA ASP A 174 16.28 -1.08 0.33
C ASP A 174 17.20 -0.47 1.39
N PRO A 175 18.50 -0.32 1.12
CA PRO A 175 19.45 0.13 2.13
C PRO A 175 19.24 1.59 2.55
N ASP A 176 18.50 2.39 1.76
CA ASP A 176 18.27 3.81 2.03
C ASP A 176 17.02 4.06 2.91
N VAL A 177 16.34 2.99 3.32
CA VAL A 177 15.08 3.06 4.06
C VAL A 177 15.23 2.40 5.43
N ASP A 178 15.11 3.23 6.47
CA ASP A 178 15.12 2.79 7.86
C ASP A 178 13.78 3.02 8.57
N TYR A 179 13.46 2.12 9.48
CA TYR A 179 12.26 2.17 10.33
C TYR A 179 12.64 2.15 11.81
N CYS A 180 11.77 2.73 12.63
CA CYS A 180 11.74 2.41 14.06
C CYS A 180 11.10 1.02 14.27
N PRO A 181 11.25 0.40 15.47
CA PRO A 181 10.77 -0.96 15.70
C PRO A 181 9.28 -1.14 15.43
N SER A 182 8.43 -0.22 15.91
CA SER A 182 6.97 -0.31 15.71
C SER A 182 6.56 -0.20 14.24
N CYS A 183 7.12 0.75 13.50
CA CYS A 183 6.85 0.90 12.08
C CYS A 183 7.41 -0.26 11.25
N TYR A 184 8.54 -0.84 11.68
CA TYR A 184 9.09 -2.02 11.04
C TYR A 184 8.15 -3.22 11.20
N ASP A 185 7.69 -3.50 12.42
CA ASP A 185 6.79 -4.61 12.71
C ASP A 185 5.41 -4.44 12.05
N ASP A 186 4.95 -3.20 11.82
CA ASP A 186 3.74 -2.91 11.06
C ASP A 186 3.87 -3.27 9.57
N VAL A 187 5.03 -2.98 8.97
CA VAL A 187 5.29 -3.19 7.53
C VAL A 187 5.73 -4.63 7.26
N PHE A 188 6.55 -5.19 8.15
CA PHE A 188 7.13 -6.52 8.10
C PHE A 188 6.72 -7.34 9.33
N PRO A 189 5.41 -7.58 9.52
CA PRO A 189 4.95 -8.31 10.69
C PRO A 189 5.56 -9.71 10.70
N ARG A 190 5.94 -10.20 11.87
CA ARG A 190 6.44 -11.57 12.02
C ARG A 190 5.30 -12.57 11.79
N CYS A 191 5.65 -13.73 11.24
CA CYS A 191 4.74 -14.86 11.21
C CYS A 191 4.42 -15.30 12.65
N GLU A 192 3.16 -15.57 12.97
CA GLU A 192 2.73 -16.00 14.31
C GLU A 192 3.29 -17.38 14.72
N ALA A 193 3.76 -18.17 13.74
CA ALA A 193 4.19 -19.54 13.98
C ALA A 193 5.46 -19.55 14.84
N PRO A 194 5.50 -20.31 15.96
CA PRO A 194 6.66 -20.36 16.83
C PRO A 194 7.94 -20.72 16.07
N GLY A 195 9.00 -19.94 16.26
CA GLY A 195 10.30 -20.14 15.60
C GLY A 195 10.37 -19.71 14.13
N CYS A 196 9.29 -19.21 13.54
CA CYS A 196 9.30 -18.73 12.15
C CYS A 196 9.84 -17.29 12.07
N THR A 197 10.87 -17.08 11.26
CA THR A 197 11.47 -15.76 11.00
C THR A 197 10.93 -15.09 9.73
N ASP A 198 10.03 -15.74 9.00
CA ASP A 198 9.45 -15.20 7.76
C ASP A 198 8.45 -14.06 8.03
N ILE A 199 8.28 -13.20 7.03
CA ILE A 199 7.31 -12.11 7.05
C ILE A 199 5.88 -12.64 6.88
N GLY A 200 5.00 -12.21 7.78
CA GLY A 200 3.59 -12.50 7.86
C GLY A 200 2.73 -11.79 6.81
N THR A 201 2.93 -12.10 5.54
CA THR A 201 2.23 -11.45 4.42
C THR A 201 0.73 -11.79 4.35
N VAL A 202 0.30 -12.90 4.93
CA VAL A 202 -1.10 -13.33 4.99
C VAL A 202 -1.71 -12.89 6.31
N ARG A 203 -2.86 -12.19 6.26
CA ARG A 203 -3.62 -11.86 7.47
C ARG A 203 -4.58 -12.97 7.83
N CYS A 204 -4.77 -13.22 9.11
CA CYS A 204 -5.92 -13.98 9.56
C CYS A 204 -7.21 -13.18 9.36
N GLU A 205 -8.13 -13.74 8.59
CA GLU A 205 -9.43 -13.17 8.25
C GLU A 205 -10.54 -13.68 9.18
N HIS A 206 -10.16 -14.26 10.33
CA HIS A 206 -11.10 -14.55 11.41
C HIS A 206 -11.55 -13.27 12.11
N VAL A 207 -12.86 -13.18 12.32
CA VAL A 207 -13.53 -12.07 12.99
C VAL A 207 -14.46 -12.66 14.04
N SER A 208 -14.41 -12.20 15.28
CA SER A 208 -15.37 -12.64 16.30
C SER A 208 -16.78 -12.10 16.03
N ARG A 209 -17.79 -12.60 16.74
CA ARG A 209 -19.16 -12.07 16.70
C ARG A 209 -19.24 -10.60 17.10
N ASP A 210 -18.37 -10.17 18.00
CA ASP A 210 -18.20 -8.75 18.36
C ASP A 210 -17.42 -7.94 17.31
N LEU A 211 -17.24 -8.48 16.10
CA LEU A 211 -16.56 -7.84 14.96
C LEU A 211 -15.07 -7.56 15.20
N HIS A 212 -14.44 -8.20 16.18
CA HIS A 212 -13.00 -8.06 16.44
C HIS A 212 -12.20 -8.97 15.53
N ARG A 213 -11.25 -8.39 14.79
CA ARG A 213 -10.36 -9.15 13.89
C ARG A 213 -9.24 -9.80 14.71
N CYS A 214 -8.87 -11.03 14.36
CA CYS A 214 -7.81 -11.77 15.05
C CYS A 214 -6.43 -11.06 15.08
N GLY A 215 -6.12 -10.22 14.08
CA GLY A 215 -4.88 -9.43 14.03
C GLY A 215 -3.62 -10.21 13.61
N GLN A 216 -3.60 -11.52 13.82
CA GLN A 216 -2.46 -12.38 13.51
C GLN A 216 -2.06 -12.37 12.02
N ARG A 217 -0.77 -12.60 11.80
CA ARG A 217 -0.09 -12.57 10.51
C ARG A 217 0.67 -13.87 10.32
N MET A 218 0.62 -14.44 9.12
CA MET A 218 1.30 -15.69 8.80
C MET A 218 2.05 -15.56 7.48
N CYS A 219 3.21 -16.19 7.36
CA CYS A 219 3.86 -16.34 6.07
C CYS A 219 3.04 -17.29 5.18
N THR A 220 3.34 -17.34 3.89
CA THR A 220 2.62 -18.20 2.93
C THR A 220 2.73 -19.69 3.25
N ARG A 221 3.79 -20.12 3.95
CA ARG A 221 3.99 -21.52 4.37
C ARG A 221 3.09 -21.91 5.56
N HIS A 222 2.90 -21.01 6.52
CA HIS A 222 2.12 -21.29 7.73
C HIS A 222 0.66 -20.86 7.62
N ALA A 223 0.33 -20.03 6.64
CA ALA A 223 -1.05 -19.64 6.38
C ALA A 223 -1.90 -20.83 5.94
N ARG A 224 -2.97 -21.12 6.68
CA ARG A 224 -4.02 -22.02 6.21
C ARG A 224 -4.99 -21.25 5.34
N ARG A 225 -5.40 -21.84 4.22
CA ARG A 225 -6.34 -21.22 3.27
C ARG A 225 -7.65 -21.98 3.27
N TRP A 226 -8.69 -21.33 3.78
CA TRP A 226 -10.04 -21.87 3.71
C TRP A 226 -10.67 -21.52 2.35
N GLN A 227 -10.86 -22.53 1.51
CA GLN A 227 -11.40 -22.35 0.17
C GLN A 227 -12.91 -22.10 0.17
N VAL A 228 -13.28 -20.82 0.21
CA VAL A 228 -14.68 -20.35 0.25
C VAL A 228 -15.22 -20.04 -1.15
N PHE A 229 -14.36 -19.58 -2.07
CA PHE A 229 -14.77 -19.05 -3.37
C PHE A 229 -14.54 -20.02 -4.55
N GLY A 230 -14.12 -21.26 -4.28
CA GLY A 230 -13.73 -22.25 -5.29
C GLY A 230 -12.22 -22.32 -5.54
N GLY A 231 -11.77 -23.36 -6.27
CA GLY A 231 -10.35 -23.74 -6.37
C GLY A 231 -9.44 -22.76 -7.11
N GLU A 232 -9.99 -21.91 -7.98
CA GLU A 232 -9.21 -20.94 -8.77
C GLU A 232 -8.90 -19.65 -8.00
N ARG A 233 -9.58 -19.41 -6.88
CA ARG A 233 -9.48 -18.17 -6.12
C ARG A 233 -8.72 -18.36 -4.82
N VAL A 234 -8.10 -17.29 -4.34
CA VAL A 234 -7.41 -17.30 -3.05
C VAL A 234 -8.46 -17.30 -1.94
N GLY A 235 -8.52 -18.43 -1.22
CA GLY A 235 -9.37 -18.62 -0.04
C GLY A 235 -8.98 -17.74 1.16
N LEU A 236 -9.82 -17.81 2.19
CA LEU A 236 -9.66 -16.98 3.37
C LEU A 236 -8.43 -17.39 4.18
N GLY A 237 -7.63 -16.41 4.60
CA GLY A 237 -6.43 -16.61 5.42
C GLY A 237 -6.78 -16.99 6.85
N ARG A 238 -6.26 -18.10 7.34
CA ARG A 238 -6.50 -18.61 8.70
C ARG A 238 -5.20 -18.91 9.41
N CYS A 239 -5.12 -18.41 10.64
CA CYS A 239 -4.01 -18.62 11.55
C CYS A 239 -4.08 -20.03 12.17
N GLY A 240 -3.04 -20.49 12.86
CA GLY A 240 -2.97 -21.81 13.50
C GLY A 240 -4.15 -22.06 14.45
N ARG A 241 -4.54 -21.03 15.22
CA ARG A 241 -5.69 -21.09 16.14
C ARG A 241 -7.04 -21.18 15.41
N HIS A 242 -7.17 -20.55 14.25
CA HIS A 242 -8.42 -20.47 13.48
C HIS A 242 -8.41 -21.37 12.24
N GLY A 243 -7.53 -22.36 12.22
CA GLY A 243 -7.21 -23.13 11.01
C GLY A 243 -8.25 -24.17 10.61
N SER A 244 -9.05 -24.67 11.55
CA SER A 244 -10.05 -25.71 11.31
C SER A 244 -11.44 -25.09 11.19
N MET A 245 -12.17 -25.47 10.15
CA MET A 245 -13.59 -25.13 9.97
C MET A 245 -14.51 -26.34 10.17
N ARG A 246 -13.94 -27.54 10.41
CA ARG A 246 -14.73 -28.75 10.60
C ARG A 246 -15.41 -28.72 11.97
N GLY A 247 -16.71 -28.99 12.01
CA GLY A 247 -17.50 -28.97 13.24
C GLY A 247 -17.90 -27.58 13.74
N VAL A 248 -17.50 -26.51 13.05
CA VAL A 248 -17.97 -25.15 13.34
C VAL A 248 -19.48 -25.07 13.08
N ALA A 249 -20.25 -24.44 13.97
CA ALA A 249 -21.69 -24.31 13.81
C ALA A 249 -22.07 -23.64 12.48
N PRO A 250 -23.21 -23.98 11.86
CA PRO A 250 -23.55 -23.48 10.52
C PRO A 250 -23.65 -21.96 10.44
N ASP A 251 -24.24 -21.33 11.44
CA ASP A 251 -24.42 -19.89 11.54
C ASP A 251 -23.06 -19.18 11.65
N GLU A 252 -22.15 -19.73 12.47
CA GLU A 252 -20.78 -19.24 12.58
C GLU A 252 -20.03 -19.37 11.27
N LEU A 253 -20.20 -20.49 10.57
CA LEU A 253 -19.57 -20.69 9.27
C LEU A 253 -20.03 -19.65 8.24
N VAL A 254 -21.35 -19.39 8.16
CA VAL A 254 -21.90 -18.39 7.25
C VAL A 254 -21.45 -16.99 7.64
N PHE A 255 -21.47 -16.65 8.94
CA PHE A 255 -20.95 -15.40 9.47
C PHE A 255 -19.50 -15.16 9.06
N GLN A 256 -18.63 -16.15 9.27
CA GLN A 256 -17.22 -16.08 8.93
C GLN A 256 -16.98 -15.90 7.43
N ILE A 257 -17.79 -16.52 6.56
CA ILE A 257 -17.70 -16.32 5.11
C ILE A 257 -18.03 -14.87 4.77
N VAL A 258 -19.15 -14.36 5.27
CA VAL A 258 -19.63 -13.01 4.96
C VAL A 258 -18.64 -11.96 5.44
N VAL A 259 -18.32 -11.98 6.74
CA VAL A 259 -17.48 -10.94 7.36
C VAL A 259 -16.04 -11.09 6.91
N GLY A 260 -15.52 -12.32 6.84
CA GLY A 260 -14.16 -12.60 6.37
C GLY A 260 -13.94 -12.16 4.92
N ALA A 261 -14.89 -12.43 4.02
CA ALA A 261 -14.81 -11.98 2.63
C ALA A 261 -14.90 -10.45 2.50
N SER A 262 -15.79 -9.82 3.27
CA SER A 262 -16.02 -8.37 3.23
C SER A 262 -14.88 -7.56 3.85
N ALA A 263 -14.14 -8.16 4.78
CA ALA A 263 -12.99 -7.54 5.45
C ALA A 263 -11.71 -7.46 4.59
N ARG A 264 -11.70 -8.07 3.40
CA ARG A 264 -10.54 -8.14 2.50
C ARG A 264 -10.26 -6.80 1.84
N LYS A 265 -8.96 -6.49 1.64
CA LYS A 265 -8.52 -5.30 0.89
C LYS A 265 -8.93 -5.38 -0.59
N ARG A 266 -8.86 -6.58 -1.19
CA ARG A 266 -9.46 -6.87 -2.50
C ARG A 266 -10.79 -7.55 -2.25
N LYS A 267 -11.89 -6.83 -2.52
CA LYS A 267 -13.24 -7.34 -2.32
C LYS A 267 -13.48 -8.51 -3.28
N GLU A 268 -13.77 -9.67 -2.73
CA GLU A 268 -14.36 -10.78 -3.48
C GLU A 268 -15.87 -10.72 -3.35
N ARG A 269 -16.59 -11.12 -4.40
CA ARG A 269 -18.03 -11.31 -4.29
C ARG A 269 -18.34 -12.44 -3.33
N LEU A 270 -19.41 -12.30 -2.57
CA LEU A 270 -19.88 -13.38 -1.70
C LEU A 270 -20.25 -14.63 -2.53
N PRO A 271 -20.11 -15.84 -1.97
CA PRO A 271 -20.47 -17.06 -2.69
C PRO A 271 -21.93 -17.10 -3.12
N SER A 272 -22.21 -17.89 -4.15
CA SER A 272 -23.59 -18.29 -4.48
C SER A 272 -24.17 -19.19 -3.37
N LEU A 273 -25.48 -19.40 -3.38
CA LEU A 273 -26.12 -20.37 -2.47
C LEU A 273 -25.49 -21.77 -2.58
N GLN A 274 -25.12 -22.18 -3.79
CA GLN A 274 -24.38 -23.44 -4.02
C GLN A 274 -22.97 -23.42 -3.41
N GLY A 275 -22.29 -22.27 -3.43
CA GLY A 275 -21.02 -22.08 -2.75
C GLY A 275 -21.15 -22.22 -1.23
N PHE A 276 -22.20 -21.65 -0.62
CA PHE A 276 -22.50 -21.86 0.80
C PHE A 276 -22.81 -23.32 1.11
N ALA A 277 -23.66 -23.97 0.32
CA ALA A 277 -23.95 -25.40 0.44
C ALA A 277 -22.66 -26.26 0.39
N HIS A 278 -21.75 -25.95 -0.53
CA HIS A 278 -20.46 -26.65 -0.61
C HIS A 278 -19.62 -26.49 0.67
N ASN A 279 -19.51 -25.27 1.20
CA ASN A 279 -18.76 -25.01 2.43
C ASN A 279 -19.38 -25.68 3.66
N LEU A 280 -20.72 -25.67 3.77
CA LEU A 280 -21.46 -26.37 4.82
C LEU A 280 -21.22 -27.88 4.77
N ARG A 281 -21.31 -28.48 3.58
CA ARG A 281 -21.04 -29.91 3.36
C ARG A 281 -19.63 -30.30 3.79
N ASN A 282 -18.62 -29.52 3.38
CA ASN A 282 -17.22 -29.78 3.74
C ASN A 282 -16.94 -29.61 5.24
N SER A 283 -17.79 -28.88 5.94
CA SER A 283 -17.65 -28.62 7.38
C SER A 283 -18.48 -29.59 8.25
N GLY A 284 -19.23 -30.51 7.63
CA GLY A 284 -19.98 -31.57 8.30
C GLY A 284 -21.50 -31.42 8.24
N HIS A 285 -22.03 -30.31 7.71
CA HIS A 285 -23.46 -29.99 7.72
C HIS A 285 -24.15 -30.46 6.44
N ARG A 286 -24.19 -31.77 6.23
CA ARG A 286 -24.68 -32.37 4.97
C ARG A 286 -26.16 -32.09 4.72
N ASP A 287 -27.01 -32.23 5.73
CA ASP A 287 -28.45 -32.03 5.58
C ASP A 287 -28.79 -30.58 5.26
N LEU A 288 -28.19 -29.65 6.01
CA LEU A 288 -28.37 -28.22 5.75
C LEU A 288 -27.81 -27.79 4.39
N ALA A 289 -26.78 -28.45 3.87
CA ALA A 289 -26.23 -28.17 2.54
C ALA A 289 -27.21 -28.50 1.39
N LEU A 290 -28.30 -29.21 1.64
CA LEU A 290 -29.37 -29.47 0.66
C LEU A 290 -30.56 -28.53 0.84
N ASP A 291 -30.72 -27.93 2.03
CA ASP A 291 -31.82 -27.05 2.38
C ASP A 291 -31.48 -25.59 2.05
N TYR A 292 -31.57 -25.25 0.76
CA TYR A 292 -31.27 -23.91 0.26
C TYR A 292 -32.14 -22.80 0.85
N GLU A 293 -33.39 -23.11 1.22
CA GLU A 293 -34.25 -22.15 1.91
C GLU A 293 -33.71 -21.83 3.30
N ARG A 294 -33.27 -22.85 4.05
CA ARG A 294 -32.68 -22.65 5.36
C ARG A 294 -31.32 -21.96 5.28
N ILE A 295 -30.52 -22.23 4.26
CA ILE A 295 -29.29 -21.44 3.97
C ILE A 295 -29.66 -19.98 3.74
N HIS A 296 -30.68 -19.69 2.94
CA HIS A 296 -31.12 -18.32 2.68
C HIS A 296 -31.62 -17.61 3.95
N ARG A 297 -32.45 -18.28 4.76
CA ARG A 297 -32.88 -17.75 6.07
C ARG A 297 -31.70 -17.48 7.00
N LEU A 298 -30.68 -18.33 6.98
CA LEU A 298 -29.46 -18.13 7.76
C LEU A 298 -28.67 -16.90 7.31
N LEU A 299 -28.58 -16.68 6.00
CA LEU A 299 -27.98 -15.46 5.43
C LEU A 299 -28.77 -14.21 5.83
N ASP A 300 -30.09 -14.27 5.91
CA ASP A 300 -30.92 -13.16 6.40
C ASP A 300 -30.68 -12.87 7.89
N VAL A 301 -30.52 -13.91 8.71
CA VAL A 301 -30.16 -13.77 10.14
C VAL A 301 -28.79 -13.11 10.28
N VAL A 302 -27.78 -13.65 9.59
CA VAL A 302 -26.41 -13.08 9.59
C VAL A 302 -26.43 -11.64 9.08
N GLY A 303 -27.22 -11.33 8.05
CA GLY A 303 -27.36 -9.97 7.53
C GLY A 303 -27.89 -8.96 8.55
N ARG A 304 -28.82 -9.36 9.43
CA ARG A 304 -29.28 -8.52 10.54
C ARG A 304 -28.18 -8.31 11.58
N GLU A 305 -27.46 -9.38 11.89
CA GLU A 305 -26.39 -9.35 12.89
C GLU A 305 -25.21 -8.47 12.47
N VAL A 306 -24.76 -8.58 11.22
CA VAL A 306 -23.63 -7.79 10.69
C VAL A 306 -24.04 -6.39 10.23
N SER A 307 -25.27 -5.95 10.49
CA SER A 307 -25.78 -4.64 10.07
C SER A 307 -24.92 -3.46 10.55
N ARG A 308 -24.20 -3.63 11.67
CA ARG A 308 -23.25 -2.65 12.22
C ARG A 308 -21.90 -2.62 11.47
N ASP A 309 -21.54 -3.69 10.76
CA ASP A 309 -20.37 -3.70 9.87
C ASP A 309 -20.78 -3.20 8.48
N ARG A 310 -20.45 -1.93 8.18
CA ARG A 310 -20.81 -1.29 6.90
C ARG A 310 -20.34 -2.09 5.68
N ALA A 311 -19.18 -2.75 5.75
CA ALA A 311 -18.65 -3.49 4.61
C ALA A 311 -19.43 -4.80 4.39
N ALA A 312 -19.69 -5.54 5.47
CA ALA A 312 -20.45 -6.78 5.40
C ALA A 312 -21.93 -6.54 5.05
N ALA A 313 -22.55 -5.52 5.65
CA ALA A 313 -23.92 -5.11 5.34
C ALA A 313 -24.08 -4.72 3.86
N ALA A 314 -23.14 -3.95 3.30
CA ALA A 314 -23.15 -3.59 1.89
C ALA A 314 -22.99 -4.83 0.98
N ALA A 315 -22.07 -5.73 1.29
CA ALA A 315 -21.85 -6.94 0.50
C ALA A 315 -23.07 -7.87 0.48
N ILE A 316 -23.75 -8.02 1.63
CA ILE A 316 -25.02 -8.76 1.71
C ILE A 316 -26.09 -8.05 0.88
N SER A 317 -26.27 -6.74 1.06
CA SER A 317 -27.30 -5.98 0.34
C SER A 317 -27.14 -6.08 -1.17
N GLU A 318 -25.91 -6.03 -1.67
CA GLU A 318 -25.59 -6.18 -3.10
C GLU A 318 -25.90 -7.60 -3.62
N THR A 319 -25.59 -8.64 -2.84
CA THR A 319 -25.70 -10.04 -3.27
C THR A 319 -27.11 -10.63 -3.05
N ARG A 320 -27.90 -10.09 -2.11
CA ARG A 320 -29.20 -10.62 -1.71
C ARG A 320 -30.19 -10.83 -2.87
N PRO A 321 -30.33 -9.91 -3.85
CA PRO A 321 -31.21 -10.14 -5.01
C PRO A 321 -30.76 -11.33 -5.87
N VAL A 322 -29.45 -11.61 -5.92
CA VAL A 322 -28.89 -12.75 -6.66
C VAL A 322 -29.27 -14.05 -5.95
N TRP A 323 -29.13 -14.11 -4.63
CA TRP A 323 -29.54 -15.29 -3.85
C TRP A 323 -31.05 -15.54 -3.94
N ALA A 324 -31.88 -14.50 -3.88
CA ALA A 324 -33.33 -14.65 -4.03
C ALA A 324 -33.71 -15.22 -5.41
N ARG A 325 -33.08 -14.73 -6.49
CA ARG A 325 -33.27 -15.30 -7.84
C ARG A 325 -32.79 -16.75 -7.94
N GLN A 326 -31.66 -17.08 -7.32
CA GLN A 326 -31.16 -18.46 -7.26
C GLN A 326 -32.15 -19.37 -6.52
N LEU A 327 -32.69 -18.92 -5.39
CA LEU A 327 -33.68 -19.68 -4.63
C LEU A 327 -34.97 -19.91 -5.45
N ALA A 328 -35.48 -18.87 -6.12
CA ALA A 328 -36.65 -19.00 -6.99
C ALA A 328 -36.42 -19.99 -8.15
N GLY A 329 -35.23 -19.96 -8.78
CA GLY A 329 -34.85 -20.93 -9.81
C GLY A 329 -34.67 -22.37 -9.29
N LEU A 330 -34.29 -22.52 -8.01
CA LEU A 330 -34.23 -23.82 -7.36
C LEU A 330 -35.61 -24.39 -7.07
N ALA A 331 -36.63 -23.57 -6.83
CA ALA A 331 -38.00 -24.04 -6.64
C ALA A 331 -38.55 -24.69 -7.91
N SER A 332 -38.37 -24.07 -9.08
CA SER A 332 -38.77 -24.65 -10.37
C SER A 332 -37.99 -25.93 -10.68
N THR A 333 -36.68 -25.92 -10.42
CA THR A 333 -35.82 -27.10 -10.58
C THR A 333 -36.25 -28.24 -9.64
N SER A 334 -36.61 -27.93 -8.40
CA SER A 334 -37.07 -28.92 -7.42
C SER A 334 -38.44 -29.50 -7.79
N GLN A 335 -39.34 -28.67 -8.32
CA GLN A 335 -40.64 -29.15 -8.81
C GLN A 335 -40.46 -30.13 -9.97
N GLU A 336 -39.57 -29.82 -10.92
CA GLU A 336 -39.24 -30.73 -12.00
C GLU A 336 -38.56 -32.01 -11.50
N GLY A 337 -37.64 -31.89 -10.54
CA GLY A 337 -37.03 -33.04 -9.88
C GLY A 337 -38.05 -33.95 -9.21
N ARG A 338 -39.08 -33.40 -8.55
CA ARG A 338 -40.17 -34.20 -7.94
C ARG A 338 -40.97 -34.93 -9.00
N ARG A 339 -41.35 -34.24 -10.09
CA ARG A 339 -42.03 -34.87 -11.23
C ARG A 339 -41.21 -36.02 -11.82
N LEU A 340 -39.89 -35.84 -11.96
CA LEU A 340 -38.98 -36.89 -12.44
C LEU A 340 -38.87 -38.06 -11.45
N VAL A 341 -38.89 -37.80 -10.14
CA VAL A 341 -38.93 -38.87 -9.11
C VAL A 341 -40.27 -39.62 -9.16
N ASP A 342 -41.40 -38.95 -9.34
CA ASP A 342 -42.70 -39.63 -9.47
C ASP A 342 -42.73 -40.52 -10.71
N ARG A 343 -42.18 -40.06 -11.83
CA ARG A 343 -41.99 -40.89 -13.04
C ARG A 343 -41.01 -42.04 -12.81
N LEU A 344 -39.93 -41.80 -12.06
CA LEU A 344 -38.96 -42.83 -11.68
C LEU A 344 -39.63 -43.92 -10.84
N LYS A 345 -40.47 -43.56 -9.89
CA LYS A 345 -41.25 -44.50 -9.07
C LYS A 345 -42.10 -45.43 -9.94
N SER A 346 -42.80 -44.87 -10.93
CA SER A 346 -43.58 -45.67 -11.90
C SER A 346 -42.70 -46.62 -12.73
N LEU A 347 -41.52 -46.16 -13.18
CA LEU A 347 -40.58 -47.01 -13.92
C LEU A 347 -40.02 -48.15 -13.06
N ILE A 348 -39.71 -47.89 -11.79
CA ILE A 348 -39.21 -48.91 -10.86
C ILE A 348 -40.24 -50.01 -10.65
N VAL A 349 -41.51 -49.64 -10.41
CA VAL A 349 -42.62 -50.59 -10.25
C VAL A 349 -42.84 -51.42 -11.53
N ALA A 350 -42.74 -50.79 -12.69
CA ALA A 350 -42.88 -51.49 -13.97
C ALA A 350 -41.72 -52.46 -14.26
N HIS A 351 -40.50 -52.12 -13.82
CA HIS A 351 -39.29 -52.89 -14.13
C HIS A 351 -39.06 -54.08 -13.18
N ASP A 352 -39.41 -53.94 -11.89
CA ASP A 352 -39.26 -55.01 -10.90
C ASP A 352 -40.59 -55.27 -10.19
N ARG A 353 -41.31 -56.32 -10.62
CA ARG A 353 -42.60 -56.70 -10.03
C ARG A 353 -42.51 -57.20 -8.60
N ARG A 354 -41.32 -57.64 -8.14
CA ARG A 354 -41.16 -58.28 -6.82
C ARG A 354 -40.77 -57.28 -5.75
N PHE A 355 -39.89 -56.34 -6.06
CA PHE A 355 -39.38 -55.36 -5.09
C PHE A 355 -39.61 -53.90 -5.51
N GLY A 356 -40.11 -53.65 -6.72
CA GLY A 356 -40.25 -52.29 -7.25
C GLY A 356 -41.19 -51.41 -6.44
N VAL A 357 -42.27 -51.97 -5.87
CA VAL A 357 -43.19 -51.21 -5.00
C VAL A 357 -42.49 -50.72 -3.72
N GLU A 358 -41.72 -51.59 -3.07
CA GLU A 358 -40.95 -51.26 -1.86
C GLU A 358 -39.90 -50.19 -2.14
N VAL A 359 -39.13 -50.37 -3.22
CA VAL A 359 -38.10 -49.40 -3.63
C VAL A 359 -38.73 -48.06 -4.00
N ALA A 360 -39.78 -48.05 -4.82
CA ALA A 360 -40.46 -46.83 -5.25
C ALA A 360 -41.07 -46.04 -4.07
N ALA A 361 -41.62 -46.73 -3.07
CA ALA A 361 -42.14 -46.09 -1.87
C ALA A 361 -41.03 -45.39 -1.06
N ALA A 362 -39.84 -45.99 -1.02
CA ALA A 362 -38.74 -45.56 -0.15
C ALA A 362 -37.80 -44.50 -0.75
N ILE A 363 -37.85 -44.25 -2.06
CA ILE A 363 -36.97 -43.23 -2.67
C ILE A 363 -37.52 -41.81 -2.52
N GLU A 364 -36.61 -40.88 -2.29
CA GLU A 364 -36.88 -39.45 -2.20
C GLU A 364 -35.97 -38.65 -3.13
N LEU A 365 -36.41 -37.46 -3.53
CA LEU A 365 -35.57 -36.51 -4.26
C LEU A 365 -34.44 -36.01 -3.35
N ALA A 366 -33.18 -36.17 -3.79
CA ALA A 366 -32.04 -35.53 -3.16
C ALA A 366 -31.72 -34.18 -3.82
N GLU A 367 -31.51 -34.18 -5.14
CA GLU A 367 -31.16 -32.98 -5.91
C GLU A 367 -31.44 -33.23 -7.40
N TYR A 368 -32.01 -32.26 -8.11
CA TYR A 368 -32.07 -32.31 -9.58
C TYR A 368 -31.13 -31.24 -10.17
N LYS A 369 -30.27 -31.66 -11.09
CA LYS A 369 -29.38 -30.76 -11.85
C LYS A 369 -29.86 -30.70 -13.29
N PRO A 370 -30.35 -29.55 -13.76
CA PRO A 370 -30.79 -29.39 -15.13
C PRO A 370 -29.60 -29.56 -16.11
N PRO A 371 -29.87 -29.81 -17.39
CA PRO A 371 -28.80 -29.90 -18.38
C PRO A 371 -28.10 -28.54 -18.53
N ILE A 372 -26.78 -28.57 -18.73
CA ILE A 372 -26.01 -27.34 -18.99
C ILE A 372 -25.86 -27.17 -20.50
N GLN A 373 -26.48 -26.13 -21.03
CA GLN A 373 -26.32 -25.71 -22.43
C GLN A 373 -25.34 -24.54 -22.51
N ARG A 374 -24.37 -24.62 -23.42
CA ARG A 374 -23.51 -23.52 -23.83
C ARG A 374 -23.60 -23.40 -25.34
N ASP A 375 -23.90 -22.19 -25.84
CA ASP A 375 -24.01 -21.90 -27.27
C ASP A 375 -24.95 -22.86 -28.03
N GLY A 376 -26.08 -23.23 -27.39
CA GLY A 376 -27.05 -24.17 -27.95
C GLY A 376 -26.69 -25.65 -27.84
N VAL A 377 -25.48 -25.99 -27.37
CA VAL A 377 -25.01 -27.38 -27.22
C VAL A 377 -25.11 -27.85 -25.77
N VAL A 378 -25.74 -29.01 -25.54
CA VAL A 378 -25.79 -29.64 -24.21
C VAL A 378 -24.41 -30.20 -23.86
N THR A 379 -23.66 -29.45 -23.05
CA THR A 379 -22.34 -29.84 -22.55
C THR A 379 -22.41 -30.86 -21.41
N ARG A 380 -23.54 -30.91 -20.70
CA ARG A 380 -23.78 -31.85 -19.61
C ARG A 380 -25.24 -32.26 -19.57
N ARG A 381 -25.51 -33.57 -19.56
CA ARG A 381 -26.85 -34.13 -19.37
C ARG A 381 -27.42 -33.77 -17.99
N ALA A 382 -28.74 -33.66 -17.93
CA ALA A 382 -29.45 -33.50 -16.67
C ALA A 382 -29.16 -34.68 -15.74
N THR A 383 -29.07 -34.43 -14.44
CA THR A 383 -28.79 -35.48 -13.44
C THR A 383 -29.81 -35.42 -12.32
N LEU A 384 -30.48 -36.53 -12.04
CA LEU A 384 -31.40 -36.72 -10.92
C LEU A 384 -30.70 -37.50 -9.81
N PHE A 385 -30.47 -36.86 -8.67
CA PHE A 385 -29.98 -37.51 -7.46
C PHE A 385 -31.14 -37.91 -6.57
N VAL A 386 -31.16 -39.15 -6.13
CA VAL A 386 -32.17 -39.70 -5.23
C VAL A 386 -31.56 -40.23 -3.94
N LYS A 387 -32.30 -40.10 -2.84
CA LYS A 387 -32.01 -40.80 -1.59
C LYS A 387 -32.59 -42.20 -1.70
N VAL A 388 -31.75 -43.20 -1.44
CA VAL A 388 -32.14 -44.60 -1.41
C VAL A 388 -31.63 -45.18 -0.11
N PRO A 389 -32.49 -45.77 0.74
CA PRO A 389 -32.06 -46.44 1.97
C PRO A 389 -31.02 -47.51 1.68
N ASP A 390 -30.01 -47.63 2.55
CA ASP A 390 -28.84 -48.47 2.31
C ASP A 390 -29.19 -49.93 1.96
N HIS A 391 -30.17 -50.50 2.66
CA HIS A 391 -30.65 -51.87 2.44
C HIS A 391 -31.37 -52.09 1.08
N LEU A 392 -31.83 -51.02 0.42
CA LEU A 392 -32.50 -51.07 -0.89
C LEU A 392 -31.59 -50.67 -2.05
N ARG A 393 -30.38 -50.14 -1.79
CA ARG A 393 -29.46 -49.66 -2.83
C ARG A 393 -29.11 -50.72 -3.86
N GLY A 394 -28.80 -51.94 -3.41
CA GLY A 394 -28.46 -53.04 -4.32
C GLY A 394 -29.59 -53.37 -5.31
N ARG A 395 -30.83 -53.35 -4.83
CA ARG A 395 -32.03 -53.60 -5.65
C ARG A 395 -32.31 -52.45 -6.62
N PHE A 396 -32.17 -51.22 -6.15
CA PHE A 396 -32.32 -50.02 -6.98
C PHE A 396 -31.26 -49.96 -8.09
N ILE A 397 -30.00 -50.26 -7.79
CA ILE A 397 -28.89 -50.26 -8.76
C ILE A 397 -29.02 -51.40 -9.76
N GLY A 398 -29.41 -52.58 -9.28
CA GLY A 398 -29.44 -53.81 -10.05
C GLY A 398 -28.04 -54.35 -10.39
N PRO A 399 -27.96 -55.54 -10.99
CA PRO A 399 -26.69 -56.14 -11.39
C PRO A 399 -25.93 -55.20 -12.36
N ARG A 400 -24.66 -54.91 -12.05
CA ARG A 400 -23.80 -54.02 -12.85
C ARG A 400 -24.38 -52.62 -13.13
N GLY A 401 -25.36 -52.16 -12.35
CA GLY A 401 -26.02 -50.87 -12.56
C GLY A 401 -27.08 -50.85 -13.67
N GLN A 402 -27.52 -52.01 -14.14
CA GLN A 402 -28.45 -52.13 -15.26
C GLN A 402 -29.78 -51.40 -15.00
N ASN A 403 -30.35 -51.52 -13.80
CA ASN A 403 -31.63 -50.91 -13.45
C ASN A 403 -31.52 -49.37 -13.51
N VAL A 404 -30.50 -48.79 -12.87
CA VAL A 404 -30.27 -47.33 -12.88
C VAL A 404 -30.03 -46.79 -14.29
N GLN A 405 -29.33 -47.55 -15.15
CA GLN A 405 -29.16 -47.17 -16.56
C GLN A 405 -30.49 -47.20 -17.33
N ALA A 406 -31.31 -48.23 -17.13
CA ALA A 406 -32.63 -48.34 -17.75
C ALA A 406 -33.57 -47.22 -17.29
N TYR A 407 -33.57 -46.90 -15.99
CA TYR A 407 -34.32 -45.78 -15.45
C TYR A 407 -33.86 -44.45 -16.05
N GLY A 408 -32.55 -44.23 -16.14
CA GLY A 408 -32.00 -43.02 -16.75
C GLY A 408 -32.36 -42.88 -18.22
N ALA A 409 -32.30 -43.97 -18.98
CA ALA A 409 -32.73 -44.00 -20.39
C ALA A 409 -34.24 -43.68 -20.52
N GLY A 410 -35.08 -44.26 -19.67
CA GLY A 410 -36.53 -44.02 -19.68
C GLY A 410 -36.95 -42.61 -19.26
N LEU A 411 -36.13 -41.94 -18.43
CA LEU A 411 -36.37 -40.56 -18.00
C LEU A 411 -35.69 -39.52 -18.87
N GLY A 412 -34.70 -39.91 -19.69
CA GLY A 412 -33.86 -38.97 -20.44
C GLY A 412 -32.87 -38.20 -19.56
N VAL A 413 -32.56 -38.67 -18.35
CA VAL A 413 -31.66 -38.02 -17.39
C VAL A 413 -30.71 -39.05 -16.74
N ASP A 414 -29.54 -38.62 -16.27
CA ASP A 414 -28.68 -39.50 -15.48
C ASP A 414 -29.25 -39.67 -14.07
N VAL A 415 -29.57 -40.89 -13.65
CA VAL A 415 -30.04 -41.18 -12.29
C VAL A 415 -28.85 -41.59 -11.42
N LYS A 416 -28.71 -40.97 -10.23
CA LYS A 416 -27.62 -41.26 -9.28
C LYS A 416 -28.14 -41.32 -7.85
N ILE A 417 -27.47 -42.10 -7.01
CA ILE A 417 -27.76 -42.14 -5.57
C ILE A 417 -26.94 -41.06 -4.86
N GLU A 418 -27.55 -40.34 -3.92
CA GLU A 418 -26.85 -39.38 -3.07
C GLU A 418 -25.70 -40.06 -2.30
N GLY A 419 -24.50 -39.47 -2.32
CA GLY A 419 -23.34 -39.98 -1.59
C GLY A 419 -22.67 -41.23 -2.18
N GLY A 420 -23.18 -41.77 -3.30
CA GLY A 420 -22.59 -42.94 -3.96
C GLY A 420 -21.29 -42.60 -4.69
N ARG A 421 -20.14 -42.88 -4.05
CA ARG A 421 -19.00 -43.41 -4.82
C ARG A 421 -19.42 -44.80 -5.30
N ARG A 422 -19.22 -45.11 -6.58
CA ARG A 422 -19.29 -46.51 -7.05
C ARG A 422 -18.38 -47.33 -6.12
N PRO A 423 -18.84 -48.47 -5.57
CA PRO A 423 -17.92 -49.43 -4.96
C PRO A 423 -16.86 -49.86 -5.98
#